data_AF-A0A8C6YJ51-F1
#
_entry.id   AF-A0A8C6YJ51-F1
#
_cell.length_a   1.000
_cell.length_b   1.000
_cell.length_c   1.000
_cell.angle_alpha   90.00
_cell.angle_beta   90.00
_cell.angle_gamma   90.00
#
_symmetry.space_group_name_H-M   'P 1'
#
loop_
_entity.id
_entity.type
_entity.pdbx_description
1 polymer ?
#
loop_
_entity_poly.entity_id
_entity_poly.type
_entity_poly.pdbx_seq_one_letter_code
_entity_poly.pdbx_strand_id
1 'polypeptide(L)'
;TKPCAGFVKLSGLLLATLFSWYLGYFLSALVSEEVLSASITNLQDIGKKPVIRAPAPKRQKCDHWSPCAPGSYAYRVLSGGGKEKLAKICFEDELLISEAKGNVGRGINIAIVNYTSNQLCIAFTDHSAEMVAFIENAPQGSLLFMVTHDDGSTRLKNDAKQVVEKLGSKEIKNMKFRSSWAFVAAKGFKLPDNIQKEKINHSDKNNRYGGWPAEIQIEGCIPRNLI
;
A
#
# COMPACT_ATOMS: atom_id res chain seq x y z
N THR A 1 40.92 55.44 50.52
CA THR A 1 40.92 55.15 49.07
C THR A 1 39.80 54.15 48.79
N LYS A 2 38.76 54.34 47.97
CA LYS A 2 38.44 55.27 46.88
C LYS A 2 36.90 55.47 46.81
N PRO A 3 36.33 56.66 47.06
CA PRO A 3 34.93 56.96 46.75
C PRO A 3 34.63 57.03 45.23
N CYS A 4 35.62 56.82 44.36
CA CYS A 4 35.46 56.96 42.92
C CYS A 4 34.70 55.81 42.23
N ALA A 5 34.56 54.62 42.82
CA ALA A 5 34.01 53.47 42.09
C ALA A 5 32.48 53.53 41.90
N GLY A 6 31.73 54.04 42.89
CA GLY A 6 30.27 54.17 42.81
C GLY A 6 29.82 55.31 41.90
N PHE A 7 30.52 56.44 41.95
CA PHE A 7 30.24 57.61 41.12
C PHE A 7 30.50 57.35 39.63
N VAL A 8 31.56 56.60 39.30
CA VAL A 8 31.88 56.20 37.91
C VAL A 8 30.86 55.20 37.35
N LYS A 9 30.32 54.30 38.19
CA LYS A 9 29.24 53.40 37.76
C LYS A 9 27.94 54.17 37.49
N LEU A 10 27.58 55.10 38.38
CA LEU A 10 26.37 55.91 38.23
C LEU A 10 26.45 56.83 37.01
N SER A 11 27.58 57.49 36.78
CA SER A 11 27.77 58.34 35.59
C SER A 11 27.77 57.52 34.30
N GLY A 12 28.39 56.33 34.31
CA GLY A 12 28.34 55.40 33.19
C GLY A 12 26.90 54.95 32.87
N LEU A 13 26.09 54.69 33.90
CA LEU A 13 24.69 54.31 33.75
C LEU A 13 23.85 55.46 33.15
N LEU A 14 24.05 56.68 33.65
CA LEU A 14 23.36 57.88 33.14
C LEU A 14 23.74 58.15 31.68
N LEU A 15 25.03 58.04 31.33
CA LEU A 15 25.49 58.16 29.95
C LEU A 15 24.87 57.08 29.05
N ALA A 16 24.82 55.82 29.48
CA ALA A 16 24.18 54.75 28.72
C ALA A 16 22.68 54.98 28.50
N THR A 17 21.97 55.51 29.52
CA THR A 17 20.55 55.87 29.37
C THR A 17 20.34 57.02 28.40
N LEU A 18 21.20 58.02 28.42
CA LEU A 18 21.14 59.13 27.46
C LEU A 18 21.45 58.64 26.05
N PHE A 19 22.51 57.84 25.88
CA PHE A 19 22.88 57.27 24.58
C PHE A 19 21.76 56.40 23.99
N SER A 20 21.14 55.55 24.80
CA SER A 20 20.02 54.72 24.33
C SER A 20 18.79 55.55 23.95
N TRP A 21 18.50 56.63 24.69
CA TRP A 21 17.41 57.55 24.34
C TRP A 21 17.66 58.25 23.01
N TYR A 22 18.85 58.82 22.81
CA TYR A 22 19.22 59.50 21.56
C TYR A 22 19.29 58.53 20.39
N LEU A 23 19.79 57.32 20.59
CA LEU A 23 19.82 56.28 19.57
C LEU A 23 18.40 55.86 19.18
N GLY A 24 17.49 55.70 20.14
CA GLY A 24 16.09 55.41 19.88
C GLY A 24 15.40 56.52 19.08
N TYR A 25 15.63 57.79 19.44
CA TYR A 25 15.12 58.94 18.70
C TYR A 25 15.67 58.99 17.27
N PHE A 26 16.99 58.79 17.11
CA PHE A 26 17.65 58.76 15.81
C PHE A 26 17.12 57.63 14.92
N LEU A 27 16.94 56.42 15.48
CA LEU A 27 16.35 55.29 14.78
C LEU A 27 14.90 55.56 14.37
N SER A 28 14.11 56.22 15.22
CA SER A 28 12.75 56.62 14.89
C SER A 28 12.67 57.66 13.76
N ALA A 29 13.71 58.49 13.62
CA ALA A 29 13.81 59.45 12.51
C ALA A 29 14.29 58.80 11.20
N LEU A 30 14.99 57.66 11.28
CA LEU A 30 15.51 56.93 10.11
C LEU A 30 14.49 55.95 9.52
N VAL A 31 13.61 55.37 10.36
CA VAL A 31 12.58 54.44 9.93
C VAL A 31 11.32 55.22 9.58
N SER A 32 10.97 55.27 8.29
CA SER A 32 9.73 55.92 7.87
C SER A 32 8.50 55.08 8.26
N GLU A 33 7.40 55.77 8.56
CA GLU A 33 6.08 55.17 8.81
C GLU A 33 5.61 54.27 7.65
N GLU A 34 6.08 54.54 6.43
CA GLU A 34 5.81 53.73 5.24
C GLU A 34 6.47 52.34 5.33
N VAL A 35 7.72 52.27 5.79
CA VAL A 35 8.43 50.98 5.95
C VAL A 35 7.81 50.16 7.08
N LEU A 36 7.41 50.82 8.17
CA LEU A 36 6.76 50.16 9.29
C LEU A 36 5.38 49.62 8.91
N SER A 37 4.56 50.43 8.24
CA SER A 37 3.23 50.02 7.75
C SER A 37 3.30 48.93 6.68
N ALA A 38 4.27 48.98 5.77
CA ALA A 38 4.54 47.90 4.81
C ALA A 38 4.96 46.59 5.52
N SER A 39 5.75 46.69 6.58
CA SER A 39 6.19 45.51 7.34
C SER A 39 5.03 44.88 8.12
N ILE A 40 4.19 45.71 8.75
CA ILE A 40 3.00 45.25 9.48
C ILE A 40 1.98 44.61 8.52
N THR A 41 1.73 45.23 7.37
CA THR A 41 0.81 44.67 6.37
C THR A 41 1.31 43.35 5.81
N ASN A 42 2.61 43.21 5.53
CA ASN A 42 3.21 41.94 5.13
C ASN A 42 3.08 40.85 6.21
N LEU A 43 3.30 41.17 7.48
CA LEU A 43 3.12 40.22 8.59
C LEU A 43 1.66 39.79 8.78
N GLN A 44 0.73 40.73 8.65
CA GLN A 44 -0.71 40.42 8.68
C GLN A 44 -1.14 39.57 7.49
N ASP A 45 -0.55 39.80 6.31
CA ASP A 45 -0.84 39.03 5.10
C ASP A 45 -0.34 37.58 5.21
N ILE A 46 0.80 37.34 5.87
CA ILE A 46 1.30 35.99 6.15
C ILE A 46 0.28 35.16 6.97
N GLY A 47 -0.39 35.79 7.95
CA GLY A 47 -1.43 35.13 8.75
C GLY A 47 -2.75 34.92 8.01
N LYS A 48 -3.01 35.69 6.96
CA LYS A 48 -4.22 35.60 6.11
C LYS A 48 -4.05 34.61 4.95
N LYS A 49 -2.83 34.21 4.61
CA LYS A 49 -2.60 33.20 3.58
C LYS A 49 -3.29 31.90 4.00
N PRO A 50 -4.22 31.36 3.18
CA PRO A 50 -4.89 30.13 3.52
C PRO A 50 -3.85 29.02 3.60
N VAL A 51 -3.83 28.30 4.72
CA VAL A 51 -3.06 27.08 4.85
C VAL A 51 -3.65 26.07 3.86
N ILE A 52 -2.99 25.86 2.72
CA ILE A 52 -3.39 24.83 1.75
C ILE A 52 -3.23 23.48 2.45
N ARG A 53 -4.32 22.93 2.96
CA ARG A 53 -4.36 21.57 3.46
C ARG A 53 -4.58 20.66 2.27
N ALA A 54 -3.69 19.68 2.09
CA ALA A 54 -3.96 18.59 1.18
C ALA A 54 -5.30 17.94 1.58
N PRO A 55 -6.19 17.64 0.63
CA PRO A 55 -7.40 16.88 0.93
C PRO A 55 -7.02 15.55 1.58
N ALA A 56 -7.88 15.05 2.48
CA ALA A 56 -7.64 13.76 3.11
C ALA A 56 -7.44 12.69 2.01
N PRO A 57 -6.43 11.81 2.15
CA PRO A 57 -6.16 10.79 1.15
C PRO A 57 -7.40 9.91 0.99
N LYS A 58 -7.90 9.82 -0.23
CA LYS A 58 -9.06 8.97 -0.55
C LYS A 58 -8.61 7.51 -0.55
N ARG A 59 -9.30 6.67 0.23
CA ARG A 59 -9.12 5.21 0.18
C ARG A 59 -9.47 4.71 -1.23
N GLN A 60 -8.58 3.92 -1.81
CA GLN A 60 -8.80 3.26 -3.10
C GLN A 60 -9.41 1.87 -2.91
N LYS A 61 -10.03 1.32 -3.96
CA LYS A 61 -10.57 -0.05 -3.93
C LYS A 61 -9.47 -1.05 -3.58
N CYS A 62 -9.79 -2.04 -2.76
CA CYS A 62 -8.84 -3.03 -2.25
C CYS A 62 -7.60 -2.43 -1.57
N ASP A 63 -7.73 -1.20 -1.06
CA ASP A 63 -6.66 -0.44 -0.39
C ASP A 63 -5.39 -0.33 -1.26
N HIS A 64 -5.57 -0.14 -2.57
CA HIS A 64 -4.48 0.14 -3.51
C HIS A 64 -3.76 1.43 -3.16
N TRP A 65 -2.47 1.48 -3.52
CA TRP A 65 -1.68 2.70 -3.39
C TRP A 65 -2.15 3.82 -4.33
N SER A 66 -2.51 3.46 -5.57
CA SER A 66 -2.97 4.38 -6.61
C SER A 66 -4.33 3.95 -7.18
N PRO A 67 -5.19 4.88 -7.62
CA PRO A 67 -6.45 4.54 -8.27
C PRO A 67 -6.24 3.78 -9.58
N CYS A 68 -7.12 2.82 -9.87
CA CYS A 68 -7.22 2.22 -11.19
C CYS A 68 -7.83 3.19 -12.21
N ALA A 69 -7.43 3.06 -13.47
CA ALA A 69 -8.03 3.80 -14.57
C ALA A 69 -9.54 3.48 -14.71
N PRO A 70 -10.38 4.44 -15.15
CA PRO A 70 -11.78 4.18 -15.44
C PRO A 70 -11.95 2.98 -16.38
N GLY A 71 -12.97 2.17 -16.15
CA GLY A 71 -13.21 0.96 -16.96
C GLY A 71 -12.26 -0.20 -16.67
N SER A 72 -11.57 -0.20 -15.53
CA SER A 72 -10.78 -1.34 -15.03
C SER A 72 -11.35 -1.91 -13.74
N TYR A 73 -11.19 -3.21 -13.54
CA TYR A 73 -11.40 -3.91 -12.27
C TYR A 73 -10.13 -3.84 -11.41
N ALA A 74 -10.28 -3.53 -10.12
CA ALA A 74 -9.21 -3.58 -9.14
C ALA A 74 -9.14 -4.95 -8.47
N TYR A 75 -7.95 -5.50 -8.30
CA TYR A 75 -7.74 -6.72 -7.52
C TYR A 75 -6.55 -6.59 -6.58
N ARG A 76 -6.58 -7.34 -5.48
CA ARG A 76 -5.44 -7.52 -4.57
C ARG A 76 -5.44 -8.94 -4.04
N VAL A 77 -4.32 -9.62 -4.19
CA VAL A 77 -4.12 -11.01 -3.73
C VAL A 77 -2.97 -11.01 -2.74
N LEU A 78 -3.23 -11.49 -1.52
CA LEU A 78 -2.29 -11.51 -0.40
C LEU A 78 -2.18 -12.93 0.16
N SER A 79 -0.98 -13.51 0.16
CA SER A 79 -0.76 -14.84 0.73
C SER A 79 -0.85 -14.86 2.25
N GLY A 80 -0.98 -16.07 2.80
CA GLY A 80 -0.83 -16.27 4.22
C GLY A 80 0.58 -15.93 4.71
N GLY A 81 0.68 -15.52 5.96
CA GLY A 81 1.93 -15.28 6.68
C GLY A 81 1.99 -16.16 7.93
N GLY A 82 2.67 -17.30 7.84
CA GLY A 82 2.57 -18.33 8.86
C GLY A 82 1.16 -18.92 8.96
N LYS A 83 0.75 -19.31 10.17
CA LYS A 83 -0.57 -19.88 10.45
C LYS A 83 -1.62 -18.84 10.81
N GLU A 84 -1.21 -17.74 11.43
CA GLU A 84 -2.13 -16.76 12.01
C GLU A 84 -2.60 -15.73 11.00
N LYS A 85 -1.72 -15.26 10.11
CA LYS A 85 -2.13 -14.31 9.06
C LYS A 85 -2.73 -15.06 7.89
N LEU A 86 -4.05 -15.01 7.79
CA LEU A 86 -4.80 -15.67 6.74
C LEU A 86 -4.63 -14.97 5.39
N ALA A 87 -4.66 -15.78 4.32
CA ALA A 87 -4.65 -15.27 2.95
C ALA A 87 -5.91 -14.44 2.66
N LYS A 88 -5.79 -13.50 1.72
CA LYS A 88 -6.89 -12.60 1.33
C LYS A 88 -6.92 -12.42 -0.19
N ILE A 89 -8.11 -12.46 -0.76
CA ILE A 89 -8.38 -12.08 -2.16
C ILE A 89 -9.44 -10.98 -2.13
N CYS A 90 -9.11 -9.83 -2.68
CA CYS A 90 -10.03 -8.71 -2.89
C CYS A 90 -10.22 -8.47 -4.39
N PHE A 91 -11.46 -8.28 -4.82
CA PHE A 91 -11.83 -7.92 -6.18
C PHE A 91 -12.92 -6.85 -6.13
N GLU A 92 -12.71 -5.73 -6.81
CA GLU A 92 -13.65 -4.59 -6.85
C GLU A 92 -14.09 -4.08 -5.46
N ASP A 93 -13.15 -4.08 -4.50
CA ASP A 93 -13.36 -3.72 -3.09
C ASP A 93 -14.19 -4.72 -2.27
N GLU A 94 -14.53 -5.87 -2.86
CA GLU A 94 -15.13 -6.99 -2.15
C GLU A 94 -14.06 -8.02 -1.78
N LEU A 95 -14.00 -8.39 -0.50
CA LEU A 95 -13.19 -9.51 -0.04
C LEU A 95 -13.84 -10.82 -0.48
N LEU A 96 -13.29 -11.49 -1.50
CA LEU A 96 -13.78 -12.79 -1.96
C LEU A 96 -13.37 -13.90 -0.98
N ILE A 97 -12.09 -13.94 -0.62
CA ILE A 97 -11.51 -14.87 0.35
C ILE A 97 -10.92 -14.05 1.48
N SER A 98 -11.34 -14.30 2.73
CA SER A 98 -10.83 -13.58 3.90
C SER A 98 -11.21 -14.25 5.22
N GLU A 99 -10.48 -13.90 6.27
CA GLU A 99 -10.82 -14.27 7.65
C GLU A 99 -12.25 -13.89 8.03
N ALA A 100 -12.68 -12.67 7.68
CA ALA A 100 -14.03 -12.18 7.98
C ALA A 100 -15.15 -13.01 7.34
N LYS A 101 -14.88 -13.65 6.19
CA LYS A 101 -15.82 -14.56 5.53
C LYS A 101 -15.71 -16.02 6.03
N GLY A 102 -14.72 -16.33 6.86
CA GLY A 102 -14.49 -17.69 7.37
C GLY A 102 -14.20 -18.73 6.28
N ASN A 103 -13.76 -18.29 5.10
CA ASN A 103 -13.62 -19.13 3.90
C ASN A 103 -12.17 -19.29 3.43
N VAL A 104 -11.21 -19.19 4.36
CA VAL A 104 -9.79 -19.41 4.12
C VAL A 104 -9.39 -20.78 4.66
N GLY A 105 -8.79 -21.61 3.82
CA GLY A 105 -8.25 -22.90 4.22
C GLY A 105 -6.75 -23.00 4.01
N ARG A 106 -6.11 -23.96 4.70
CA ARG A 106 -4.75 -24.40 4.38
C ARG A 106 -4.72 -24.96 2.95
N GLY A 107 -3.66 -24.65 2.19
CA GLY A 107 -3.53 -25.09 0.79
C GLY A 107 -3.52 -23.93 -0.19
N ILE A 108 -3.98 -24.20 -1.42
CA ILE A 108 -4.21 -23.20 -2.45
C ILE A 108 -5.68 -22.80 -2.39
N ASN A 109 -5.93 -21.52 -2.17
CA ASN A 109 -7.26 -20.91 -2.15
C ASN A 109 -7.50 -20.27 -3.51
N ILE A 110 -8.63 -20.59 -4.16
CA ILE A 110 -8.96 -20.20 -5.53
C ILE A 110 -10.31 -19.49 -5.54
N ALA A 111 -10.34 -18.27 -6.07
CA ALA A 111 -11.57 -17.56 -6.40
C ALA A 111 -11.68 -17.42 -7.92
N ILE A 112 -12.83 -17.81 -8.47
CA ILE A 112 -13.16 -17.70 -9.89
C ILE A 112 -14.29 -16.71 -10.04
N VAL A 113 -14.05 -15.65 -10.80
CA VAL A 113 -15.04 -14.61 -11.09
C VAL A 113 -15.32 -14.63 -12.60
N ASN A 114 -16.57 -14.86 -12.97
CA ASN A 114 -16.98 -14.70 -14.36
C ASN A 114 -16.88 -13.22 -14.76
N TYR A 115 -16.16 -12.95 -15.84
CA TYR A 115 -15.80 -11.61 -16.25
C TYR A 115 -16.99 -10.78 -16.77
N THR A 116 -18.05 -11.45 -17.25
CA THR A 116 -19.25 -10.82 -17.79
C THR A 116 -20.43 -10.88 -16.81
N SER A 117 -20.67 -12.03 -16.19
CA SER A 117 -21.83 -12.24 -15.32
C SER A 117 -21.58 -11.90 -13.85
N ASN A 118 -20.31 -11.65 -13.45
CA ASN A 118 -19.88 -11.50 -12.07
C ASN A 118 -20.22 -12.68 -11.15
N GLN A 119 -20.50 -13.87 -11.71
CA GLN A 119 -20.70 -15.08 -10.91
C GLN A 119 -19.39 -15.47 -10.21
N LEU A 120 -19.48 -15.78 -8.91
CA LEU A 120 -18.35 -16.12 -8.05
C LEU A 120 -18.39 -17.59 -7.63
N CYS A 121 -17.29 -18.30 -7.83
CA CYS A 121 -17.05 -19.63 -7.26
C CYS A 121 -15.77 -19.61 -6.43
N ILE A 122 -15.80 -20.21 -5.24
CA ILE A 122 -14.64 -20.26 -4.33
C ILE A 122 -14.38 -21.72 -3.96
N ALA A 123 -13.10 -22.12 -3.97
CA ALA A 123 -12.64 -23.38 -3.42
C ALA A 123 -11.30 -23.17 -2.70
N PHE A 124 -11.03 -24.00 -1.69
CA PHE A 124 -9.70 -24.16 -1.13
C PHE A 124 -9.42 -25.65 -1.05
N THR A 125 -8.23 -26.07 -1.47
CA THR A 125 -7.87 -27.48 -1.41
C THR A 125 -6.36 -27.63 -1.31
N ASP A 126 -5.93 -28.66 -0.58
CA ASP A 126 -4.57 -29.19 -0.68
C ASP A 126 -4.52 -30.42 -1.61
N HIS A 127 -5.66 -30.91 -2.11
CA HIS A 127 -5.73 -32.05 -3.02
C HIS A 127 -5.72 -31.62 -4.49
N SER A 128 -4.74 -32.13 -5.24
CA SER A 128 -4.55 -31.80 -6.65
C SER A 128 -5.74 -32.15 -7.54
N ALA A 129 -6.42 -33.28 -7.32
CA ALA A 129 -7.53 -33.71 -8.18
C ALA A 129 -8.75 -32.78 -8.10
N GLU A 130 -9.12 -32.36 -6.89
CA GLU A 130 -10.19 -31.38 -6.67
C GLU A 130 -9.83 -30.03 -7.29
N MET A 131 -8.56 -29.62 -7.17
CA MET A 131 -8.06 -28.38 -7.75
C MET A 131 -8.16 -28.39 -9.28
N VAL A 132 -7.73 -29.49 -9.92
CA VAL A 132 -7.82 -29.69 -11.37
C VAL A 132 -9.26 -29.59 -11.83
N ALA A 133 -10.17 -30.36 -11.21
CA ALA A 133 -11.58 -30.35 -11.57
C ALA A 133 -12.20 -28.95 -11.41
N PHE A 134 -11.86 -28.22 -10.34
CA PHE A 134 -12.36 -26.87 -10.10
C PHE A 134 -11.91 -25.87 -11.17
N ILE A 135 -10.64 -25.93 -11.59
CA ILE A 135 -10.08 -25.05 -12.62
C ILE A 135 -10.63 -25.42 -14.02
N GLU A 136 -10.75 -26.70 -14.32
CA GLU A 136 -11.24 -27.17 -15.62
C GLU A 136 -12.72 -26.87 -15.83
N ASN A 137 -13.54 -26.96 -14.76
CA ASN A 137 -14.96 -26.61 -14.80
C ASN A 137 -15.23 -25.09 -14.85
N ALA A 138 -14.22 -24.26 -14.66
CA ALA A 138 -14.37 -22.81 -14.77
C ALA A 138 -14.89 -22.42 -16.17
N PRO A 139 -15.95 -21.60 -16.30
CA PRO A 139 -16.43 -21.13 -17.59
C PRO A 139 -15.35 -20.36 -18.35
N GLN A 140 -15.44 -20.36 -19.69
CA GLN A 140 -14.67 -19.42 -20.50
C GLN A 140 -15.08 -17.98 -20.16
N GLY A 141 -14.15 -17.05 -20.27
CA GLY A 141 -14.34 -15.67 -19.82
C GLY A 141 -14.36 -15.53 -18.31
N SER A 142 -13.50 -16.28 -17.60
CA SER A 142 -13.37 -16.17 -16.14
C SER A 142 -11.99 -15.67 -15.73
N LEU A 143 -11.94 -14.87 -14.67
CA LEU A 143 -10.72 -14.55 -13.92
C LEU A 143 -10.53 -15.57 -12.80
N LEU A 144 -9.31 -16.03 -12.61
CA LEU A 144 -8.93 -16.95 -11.55
C LEU A 144 -7.87 -16.27 -10.67
N PHE A 145 -8.16 -16.14 -9.39
CA PHE A 145 -7.24 -15.65 -8.37
C PHE A 145 -6.84 -16.82 -7.49
N MET A 146 -5.55 -17.09 -7.36
CA MET A 146 -5.02 -18.21 -6.59
C MET A 146 -4.02 -17.69 -5.57
N VAL A 147 -4.09 -18.22 -4.34
CA VAL A 147 -3.23 -17.78 -3.26
C VAL A 147 -2.97 -18.88 -2.23
N THR A 148 -1.74 -18.97 -1.72
CA THR A 148 -1.42 -19.97 -0.69
C THR A 148 -1.69 -19.47 0.72
N HIS A 149 -2.11 -20.39 1.58
CA HIS A 149 -2.11 -20.22 3.04
C HIS A 149 -1.49 -21.45 3.71
N ASP A 150 -0.59 -21.20 4.67
CA ASP A 150 0.29 -22.19 5.32
C ASP A 150 1.19 -22.97 4.34
N ASP A 151 0.64 -23.98 3.65
CA ASP A 151 1.38 -24.80 2.69
C ASP A 151 0.49 -25.24 1.53
N GLY A 152 0.92 -24.96 0.30
CA GLY A 152 0.24 -25.35 -0.93
C GLY A 152 1.01 -26.33 -1.79
N SER A 153 2.16 -26.87 -1.34
CA SER A 153 3.01 -27.73 -2.19
C SER A 153 3.01 -29.21 -1.81
N THR A 154 2.78 -29.58 -0.54
CA THR A 154 3.00 -30.96 -0.06
C THR A 154 2.19 -32.01 -0.82
N ARG A 155 0.97 -31.65 -1.23
CA ARG A 155 0.04 -32.52 -1.95
C ARG A 155 -0.20 -32.07 -3.41
N LEU A 156 0.63 -31.14 -3.89
CA LEU A 156 0.59 -30.60 -5.25
C LEU A 156 1.33 -31.54 -6.22
N LYS A 157 0.56 -32.22 -7.07
CA LYS A 157 1.01 -33.20 -8.07
C LYS A 157 1.22 -32.53 -9.43
N ASN A 158 1.85 -33.26 -10.34
CA ASN A 158 2.27 -32.72 -11.65
C ASN A 158 1.08 -32.38 -12.57
N ASP A 159 -0.04 -33.10 -12.47
CA ASP A 159 -1.28 -32.81 -13.18
C ASP A 159 -1.83 -31.41 -12.84
N ALA A 160 -1.93 -31.10 -11.55
CA ALA A 160 -2.32 -29.78 -11.06
C ALA A 160 -1.36 -28.68 -11.50
N LYS A 161 -0.05 -28.93 -11.44
CA LYS A 161 0.98 -27.98 -11.93
C LYS A 161 0.79 -27.69 -13.43
N GLN A 162 0.56 -28.72 -14.24
CA GLN A 162 0.36 -28.56 -15.68
C GLN A 162 -0.90 -27.75 -16.01
N VAL A 163 -2.00 -27.95 -15.27
CA VAL A 163 -3.24 -27.17 -15.46
C VAL A 163 -3.01 -25.69 -15.15
N VAL A 164 -2.31 -25.38 -14.06
CA VAL A 164 -1.99 -23.99 -13.68
C VAL A 164 -0.94 -23.37 -14.61
N GLU A 165 0.01 -24.14 -15.11
CA GLU A 165 1.00 -23.70 -16.11
C GLU A 165 0.32 -23.35 -17.45
N LYS A 166 -0.69 -24.13 -17.87
CA LYS A 166 -1.52 -23.81 -19.05
C LYS A 166 -2.29 -22.49 -18.91
N LEU A 167 -2.58 -22.06 -17.68
CA LEU A 167 -3.17 -20.75 -17.40
C LEU A 167 -2.13 -19.60 -17.44
N GLY A 168 -0.84 -19.91 -17.61
CA GLY A 168 0.24 -18.94 -17.78
C GLY A 168 1.13 -18.75 -16.55
N SER A 169 1.00 -19.58 -15.52
CA SER A 169 1.92 -19.56 -14.37
C SER A 169 3.31 -20.03 -14.79
N LYS A 170 4.33 -19.29 -14.35
CA LYS A 170 5.74 -19.62 -14.52
C LYS A 170 6.34 -20.23 -13.25
N GLU A 171 5.77 -19.94 -12.08
CA GLU A 171 6.33 -20.31 -10.77
C GLU A 171 5.67 -21.54 -10.14
N ILE A 172 4.50 -22.01 -10.61
CA ILE A 172 3.83 -23.18 -10.01
C ILE A 172 4.72 -24.44 -10.00
N LYS A 173 5.57 -24.59 -11.02
CA LYS A 173 6.55 -25.69 -11.11
C LYS A 173 7.64 -25.61 -10.03
N ASN A 174 7.95 -24.40 -9.57
CA ASN A 174 8.98 -24.09 -8.58
C ASN A 174 8.46 -24.12 -7.14
N MET A 175 7.18 -24.43 -6.92
CA MET A 175 6.58 -24.51 -5.59
C MET A 175 7.33 -25.48 -4.67
N LYS A 176 7.73 -24.98 -3.50
CA LYS A 176 8.39 -25.73 -2.41
C LYS A 176 7.55 -25.63 -1.14
N PHE A 177 7.85 -26.50 -0.17
CA PHE A 177 7.18 -26.54 1.13
C PHE A 177 7.07 -25.15 1.75
N ARG A 178 5.83 -24.75 2.08
CA ARG A 178 5.49 -23.43 2.66
C ARG A 178 5.85 -22.22 1.82
N SER A 179 6.00 -22.35 0.51
CA SER A 179 6.16 -21.19 -0.36
C SER A 179 4.90 -20.32 -0.32
N SER A 180 5.09 -19.04 -0.06
CA SER A 180 4.06 -18.02 -0.28
C SER A 180 3.93 -17.79 -1.79
N TRP A 181 2.73 -17.95 -2.34
CA TRP A 181 2.48 -17.82 -3.78
C TRP A 181 1.13 -17.13 -4.01
N ALA A 182 1.10 -16.25 -5.01
CA ALA A 182 -0.07 -15.50 -5.43
C ALA A 182 -0.06 -15.42 -6.96
N PHE A 183 -1.21 -15.68 -7.58
CA PHE A 183 -1.34 -15.76 -9.02
C PHE A 183 -2.71 -15.30 -9.51
N VAL A 184 -2.72 -14.63 -10.65
CA VAL A 184 -3.91 -14.18 -11.37
C VAL A 184 -3.84 -14.66 -12.80
N ALA A 185 -4.90 -15.36 -13.22
CA ALA A 185 -5.07 -15.89 -14.57
C ALA A 185 -6.41 -15.47 -15.17
N ALA A 186 -6.49 -15.60 -16.49
CA ALA A 186 -7.73 -15.52 -17.24
C ALA A 186 -7.90 -16.81 -18.05
N LYS A 187 -9.15 -17.30 -18.11
CA LYS A 187 -9.53 -18.43 -18.96
C LYS A 187 -10.37 -17.91 -20.11
N GLY A 188 -9.92 -18.15 -21.34
CA GLY A 188 -10.60 -17.73 -22.57
C GLY A 188 -10.19 -16.36 -23.12
N PHE A 189 -9.29 -15.65 -22.45
CA PHE A 189 -8.72 -14.38 -22.93
C PHE A 189 -7.34 -14.13 -22.31
N LYS A 190 -6.59 -13.16 -22.84
CA LYS A 190 -5.24 -12.83 -22.38
C LYS A 190 -5.25 -11.61 -21.47
N LEU A 191 -4.65 -11.73 -20.28
CA LEU A 191 -4.39 -10.58 -19.41
C LEU A 191 -3.24 -9.72 -19.96
N PRO A 192 -3.28 -8.39 -19.75
CA PRO A 192 -2.19 -7.49 -20.13
C PRO A 192 -0.83 -7.95 -19.58
N ASP A 193 0.25 -7.66 -20.30
CA ASP A 193 1.60 -8.06 -19.89
C ASP A 193 2.25 -7.08 -18.90
N ASN A 194 1.69 -5.87 -18.77
CA ASN A 194 2.15 -4.81 -17.87
C ASN A 194 1.60 -4.90 -16.44
N ILE A 195 0.82 -5.93 -16.11
CA ILE A 195 0.31 -6.15 -14.75
C ILE A 195 1.07 -7.29 -14.06
N GLN A 196 1.27 -7.18 -12.74
CA GLN A 196 1.87 -8.27 -11.95
C GLN A 196 0.86 -9.41 -11.77
N LYS A 197 1.05 -10.48 -12.54
CA LYS A 197 0.17 -11.65 -12.53
C LYS A 197 0.60 -12.72 -11.53
N GLU A 198 1.86 -12.75 -11.13
CA GLU A 198 2.40 -13.83 -10.32
C GLU A 198 3.53 -13.35 -9.42
N LYS A 199 3.61 -13.92 -8.22
CA LYS A 199 4.75 -13.76 -7.30
C LYS A 199 4.91 -15.00 -6.45
N ILE A 200 6.15 -15.33 -6.10
CA ILE A 200 6.49 -16.42 -5.19
C ILE A 200 7.55 -15.96 -4.20
N ASN A 201 7.49 -16.50 -2.98
CA ASN A 201 8.53 -16.35 -1.96
C ASN A 201 8.73 -17.69 -1.26
N HIS A 202 9.96 -18.20 -1.26
CA HIS A 202 10.29 -19.51 -0.72
C HIS A 202 10.71 -19.42 0.74
N SER A 203 10.42 -20.48 1.50
CA SER A 203 10.93 -20.63 2.86
C SER A 203 12.46 -20.76 2.85
N ASP A 204 13.14 -19.97 3.69
CA ASP A 204 14.60 -19.98 3.83
C ASP A 204 15.05 -19.77 5.30
N LYS A 205 16.34 -19.51 5.51
CA LYS A 205 16.88 -19.27 6.87
C LYS A 205 16.45 -17.92 7.47
N ASN A 206 16.04 -16.97 6.64
CA ASN A 206 15.66 -15.60 6.98
C ASN A 206 14.13 -15.43 7.01
N ASN A 207 13.42 -16.51 7.31
CA ASN A 207 11.97 -16.53 7.39
C ASN A 207 11.44 -15.47 8.37
N ARG A 208 10.41 -14.74 7.94
CA ARG A 208 9.71 -13.74 8.78
C ARG A 208 9.00 -14.35 9.97
N TYR A 209 8.54 -15.60 9.82
CA TYR A 209 7.84 -16.37 10.85
C TYR A 209 8.61 -17.66 11.14
N GLY A 210 8.32 -18.33 12.25
CA GLY A 210 9.01 -19.56 12.66
C GLY A 210 8.83 -20.73 11.68
N GLY A 211 9.61 -20.75 10.59
CA GLY A 211 9.54 -21.75 9.52
C GLY A 211 8.61 -21.42 8.34
N TRP A 212 8.12 -20.19 8.23
CA TRP A 212 7.35 -19.71 7.07
C TRP A 212 7.95 -18.41 6.51
N PRO A 213 8.00 -18.25 5.18
CA PRO A 213 8.45 -17.02 4.55
C PRO A 213 7.46 -15.87 4.79
N ALA A 214 7.90 -14.65 4.47
CA ALA A 214 7.00 -13.51 4.47
C ALA A 214 5.83 -13.72 3.50
N GLU A 215 4.66 -13.21 3.88
CA GLU A 215 3.52 -13.08 2.99
C GLU A 215 3.85 -12.19 1.79
N ILE A 216 3.26 -12.51 0.65
CA ILE A 216 3.44 -11.74 -0.58
C ILE A 216 2.12 -11.15 -1.05
N GLN A 217 2.23 -10.02 -1.72
CA GLN A 217 1.10 -9.31 -2.30
C GLN A 217 1.38 -9.05 -3.79
N ILE A 218 0.33 -9.22 -4.58
CA ILE A 218 0.20 -8.66 -5.93
C ILE A 218 -1.10 -7.87 -5.99
N GLU A 219 -1.07 -6.75 -6.68
CA GLU A 219 -2.24 -5.90 -6.90
C GLU A 219 -2.16 -5.29 -8.28
N GLY A 220 -3.31 -4.95 -8.85
CA GLY A 220 -3.35 -4.33 -10.16
C GLY A 220 -4.76 -4.07 -10.67
N CYS A 221 -4.81 -3.60 -11.90
CA CYS A 221 -6.02 -3.20 -12.59
C CYS A 221 -6.18 -4.01 -13.87
N ILE A 222 -7.34 -4.64 -14.06
CA ILE A 222 -7.66 -5.44 -15.26
C ILE A 222 -8.69 -4.64 -16.08
N PRO A 223 -8.41 -4.22 -17.32
CA PRO A 223 -9.40 -3.56 -18.17
C PRO A 223 -10.67 -4.41 -18.28
N ARG A 224 -11.85 -3.79 -18.41
CA ARG A 224 -13.16 -4.49 -18.52
C ARG A 224 -13.52 -4.93 -19.95
N ASN A 225 -12.75 -4.51 -20.95
CA ASN A 225 -13.02 -4.71 -22.37
C ASN A 225 -12.03 -5.68 -23.04
N LEU A 226 -11.67 -6.78 -22.36
CA LEU A 226 -10.76 -7.79 -22.89
C LEU A 226 -11.46 -8.96 -23.60
N ILE A 227 -12.79 -9.03 -23.49
CA ILE A 227 -13.67 -10.02 -24.14
C ILE A 227 -14.76 -9.26 -24.88
#